data_AF-A0A7S0E3L1-F1
#
_entry.id   AF-A0A7S0E3L1-F1
#
_cell.length_a   1.000
_cell.length_b   1.000
_cell.length_c   1.000
_cell.angle_alpha   90.00
_cell.angle_beta   90.00
_cell.angle_gamma   90.00
#
_symmetry.space_group_name_H-M   'P 1'
#
loop_
_entity.id
_entity.type
_entity.pdbx_description
1 polymer ?
#
loop_
_entity_poly.entity_id
_entity_poly.type
_entity_poly.pdbx_seq_one_letter_code
_entity_poly.pdbx_strand_id
1 'polypeptide(L)'
;AEIGSSESEWTRQDAAMHWADVLVEELRIEEEADTQDKLDEDNKVLVVVGLGGGHYAPRHGDVARKDGIFLGHVLPSYTLDFSSSDWKGTVLEAVDSSASTFERAGRAVEVVCHLDKKAFRSADREMLRSFLLSQGCHVAMTPAEAEKIVRARGGAQ
;
A
#
# COMPACT_ATOMS: atom_id res chain seq x y z
N ALA A 1 -7.25 11.64 0.79
CA ALA A 1 -7.70 12.21 2.08
C ALA A 1 -9.18 12.57 1.94
N GLU A 2 -10.04 12.02 2.77
CA GLU A 2 -11.50 12.15 2.62
C GLU A 2 -12.19 12.19 4.00
N ILE A 3 -13.30 12.93 4.10
CA ILE A 3 -14.25 12.87 5.21
C ILE A 3 -15.53 12.27 4.66
N GLY A 4 -16.13 11.31 5.37
CA GLY A 4 -17.29 10.62 4.86
C GLY A 4 -18.12 9.91 5.93
N SER A 5 -19.30 9.42 5.56
CA SER A 5 -19.80 9.30 4.18
C SER A 5 -21.06 10.13 3.87
N SER A 6 -21.52 10.99 4.77
CA SER A 6 -22.69 11.84 4.56
C SER A 6 -22.44 13.32 4.88
N GLU A 7 -23.41 14.17 4.54
CA GLU A 7 -23.36 15.61 4.76
C GLU A 7 -23.13 15.98 6.24
N SER A 8 -23.66 15.18 7.18
CA SER A 8 -23.40 15.38 8.61
C SER A 8 -21.95 15.14 9.00
N GLU A 9 -21.20 14.33 8.24
CA GLU A 9 -19.76 14.19 8.44
C GLU A 9 -18.96 15.21 7.62
N TRP A 10 -19.36 15.51 6.39
CA TRP A 10 -18.64 16.45 5.51
C TRP A 10 -18.55 17.86 6.08
N THR A 11 -19.58 18.29 6.81
CA THR A 11 -19.68 19.63 7.38
C THR A 11 -19.03 19.76 8.77
N ARG A 12 -18.42 18.68 9.27
CA ARG A 12 -17.73 18.67 10.57
C ARG A 12 -16.43 19.46 10.53
N GLN A 13 -16.45 20.64 11.16
CA GLN A 13 -15.28 21.50 11.28
C GLN A 13 -14.13 20.85 12.06
N ASP A 14 -14.43 20.05 13.08
CA ASP A 14 -13.42 19.34 13.87
C ASP A 14 -12.69 18.28 13.02
N ALA A 15 -13.42 17.51 12.22
CA ALA A 15 -12.83 16.57 11.26
C ALA A 15 -12.02 17.29 10.18
N ALA A 16 -12.54 18.41 9.65
CA ALA A 16 -11.83 19.22 8.65
C ALA A 16 -10.54 19.82 9.19
N MET A 17 -10.52 20.29 10.45
CA MET A 17 -9.33 20.83 11.08
C MET A 17 -8.24 19.76 11.24
N HIS A 18 -8.61 18.57 11.73
CA HIS A 18 -7.65 17.46 11.82
C HIS A 18 -7.09 17.07 10.46
N TRP A 19 -7.90 17.10 9.40
CA TRP A 19 -7.40 16.87 8.04
C TRP A 19 -6.46 17.97 7.57
N ALA A 20 -6.71 19.23 7.91
CA ALA A 20 -5.83 20.34 7.60
C ALA A 20 -4.47 20.17 8.29
N ASP A 21 -4.46 19.83 9.58
CA ASP A 21 -3.24 19.59 10.35
C ASP A 21 -2.39 18.48 9.70
N VAL A 22 -3.01 17.34 9.37
CA VAL A 22 -2.32 16.22 8.70
C VAL A 22 -1.76 16.63 7.34
N LEU A 23 -2.49 17.40 6.53
CA LEU A 23 -2.01 17.84 5.22
C LEU A 23 -0.85 18.84 5.33
N VAL A 24 -0.90 19.76 6.29
CA VAL A 24 0.17 20.72 6.55
C VAL A 24 1.45 20.00 6.96
N GLU A 25 1.33 19.01 7.85
CA GLU A 25 2.43 18.17 8.32
C GLU A 25 3.01 17.29 7.19
N GLU A 26 2.17 16.49 6.52
CA GLU A 26 2.63 15.50 5.52
C GLU A 26 3.17 16.15 4.24
N LEU A 27 2.63 17.30 3.82
CA LEU A 27 3.12 18.04 2.67
C LEU A 27 4.23 19.04 3.04
N ARG A 28 4.59 19.14 4.32
CA ARG A 28 5.61 20.05 4.84
C ARG A 28 5.40 21.50 4.38
N ILE A 29 4.15 21.96 4.41
CA ILE A 29 3.76 23.28 3.85
C ILE A 29 4.45 24.44 4.57
N GLU A 30 4.72 24.26 5.87
CA GLU A 30 5.31 25.29 6.74
C GLU A 30 6.83 25.14 6.93
N GLU A 31 7.46 24.11 6.34
CA GLU A 31 8.91 23.94 6.41
C GLU A 31 9.63 24.77 5.34
N GLU A 32 10.75 25.41 5.71
CA GLU A 32 11.64 26.04 4.74
C GLU A 32 12.34 24.97 3.89
N ALA A 33 12.53 25.23 2.59
CA ALA A 33 12.93 24.25 1.57
C ALA A 33 14.30 23.55 1.78
N ASP A 34 15.00 23.83 2.88
CA ASP A 34 16.35 23.31 3.20
C ASP A 34 16.34 22.03 4.06
N THR A 35 15.17 21.52 4.47
CA THR A 35 15.02 20.22 5.14
C THR A 35 14.70 19.10 4.15
N GLN A 36 15.52 18.95 3.10
CA GLN A 36 15.61 17.63 2.47
C GLN A 36 16.27 16.71 3.48
N ASP A 37 15.47 15.86 4.13
CA ASP A 37 15.99 14.70 4.82
C ASP A 37 16.96 14.02 3.86
N LYS A 38 18.24 13.90 4.27
CA LYS A 38 19.21 13.12 3.52
C LYS A 38 18.64 11.73 3.43
N LEU A 39 18.08 11.41 2.28
CA LEU A 39 17.52 10.11 1.99
C LEU A 39 18.69 9.13 2.10
N ASP A 40 18.66 8.25 3.09
CA ASP A 40 19.62 7.15 3.17
C ASP A 40 19.52 6.37 1.87
N GLU A 41 20.51 6.53 0.98
CA GLU A 41 20.58 5.85 -0.31
C GLU A 41 20.56 4.32 -0.14
N ASP A 42 20.97 3.84 1.04
CA ASP A 42 20.99 2.44 1.41
C ASP A 42 19.63 1.88 1.87
N ASN A 43 18.62 2.73 2.14
CA ASN A 43 17.34 2.28 2.69
C ASN A 43 16.21 2.32 1.66
N LYS A 44 15.81 1.13 1.18
CA LYS A 44 14.70 0.99 0.24
C LYS A 44 13.37 1.42 0.88
N VAL A 45 12.54 2.11 0.11
CA VAL A 45 11.13 2.32 0.44
C VAL A 45 10.40 1.01 0.33
N LEU A 46 9.71 0.62 1.38
CA LEU A 46 8.81 -0.49 1.29
C LEU A 46 7.40 0.00 0.92
N VAL A 47 6.87 -0.55 -0.16
CA VAL A 47 5.50 -0.30 -0.61
C VAL A 47 4.69 -1.59 -0.57
N VAL A 48 3.55 -1.56 0.10
CA VAL A 48 2.61 -2.68 0.15
C VAL A 48 1.49 -2.44 -0.85
N VAL A 49 1.21 -3.43 -1.68
CA VAL A 49 0.05 -3.47 -2.57
C VAL A 49 -0.99 -4.39 -1.97
N GLY A 50 -2.18 -3.86 -1.70
CA GLY A 50 -3.27 -4.62 -1.09
C GLY A 50 -4.09 -5.37 -2.13
N LEU A 51 -4.23 -6.68 -1.96
CA LEU A 51 -5.04 -7.51 -2.84
C LEU A 51 -6.14 -8.21 -2.03
N GLY A 52 -7.39 -7.89 -2.35
CA GLY A 52 -8.58 -8.40 -1.70
C GLY A 52 -9.16 -7.47 -0.65
N GLY A 53 -10.21 -7.97 0.00
CA GLY A 53 -10.98 -7.26 1.01
C GLY A 53 -12.18 -6.52 0.40
N GLY A 54 -12.89 -5.79 1.26
CA GLY A 54 -13.94 -4.88 0.83
C GLY A 54 -13.41 -3.47 0.54
N HIS A 55 -14.32 -2.53 0.27
CA HIS A 55 -13.99 -1.14 -0.05
C HIS A 55 -13.03 -0.46 0.95
N TYR A 56 -13.20 -0.74 2.25
CA TYR A 56 -12.38 -0.15 3.32
C TYR A 56 -11.08 -0.91 3.64
N ALA A 57 -10.90 -2.13 3.10
CA ALA A 57 -9.63 -2.89 3.16
C ALA A 57 -8.86 -2.86 4.51
N PRO A 58 -9.50 -3.08 5.68
CA PRO A 58 -8.92 -2.79 6.99
C PRO A 58 -7.63 -3.57 7.31
N ARG A 59 -7.52 -4.79 6.78
CA ARG A 59 -6.35 -5.67 6.95
C ARG A 59 -5.11 -5.16 6.24
N HIS A 60 -5.26 -4.45 5.13
CA HIS A 60 -4.13 -3.79 4.47
C HIS A 60 -3.74 -2.53 5.25
N GLY A 61 -4.72 -1.82 5.80
CA GLY A 61 -4.48 -0.71 6.72
C GLY A 61 -3.72 -1.11 8.00
N ASP A 62 -3.96 -2.31 8.55
CA ASP A 62 -3.18 -2.84 9.69
C ASP A 62 -1.69 -2.97 9.39
N VAL A 63 -1.34 -3.30 8.14
CA VAL A 63 0.04 -3.39 7.67
C VAL A 63 0.63 -2.00 7.45
N ALA A 64 -0.14 -1.10 6.84
CA ALA A 64 0.29 0.26 6.51
C ALA A 64 0.48 1.17 7.74
N ARG A 65 -0.17 0.88 8.87
CA ARG A 65 0.00 1.61 10.14
C ARG A 65 1.37 1.38 10.80
N LYS A 66 2.24 0.57 10.22
CA LYS A 66 3.58 0.33 10.73
C LYS A 66 4.56 1.34 10.14
N ASP A 67 5.43 1.85 10.97
CA ASP A 67 6.45 2.82 10.56
C ASP A 67 7.31 2.27 9.42
N GLY A 68 7.59 3.12 8.43
CA GLY A 68 8.42 2.77 7.27
C GLY A 68 7.72 1.91 6.20
N ILE A 69 6.42 1.64 6.35
CA ILE A 69 5.61 0.94 5.34
C ILE A 69 4.68 1.94 4.65
N PHE A 70 4.79 2.05 3.34
CA PHE A 70 3.86 2.82 2.53
C PHE A 70 2.80 1.89 1.93
N LEU A 71 1.54 2.33 1.92
CA LEU A 71 0.48 1.65 1.19
C LEU A 71 0.36 2.24 -0.20
N GLY A 72 0.54 1.40 -1.23
CA GLY A 72 0.27 1.76 -2.62
C GLY A 72 -1.19 1.49 -2.99
N HIS A 73 -1.40 0.93 -4.18
CA HIS A 73 -2.73 0.53 -4.62
C HIS A 73 -3.35 -0.57 -3.75
N VAL A 74 -4.67 -0.51 -3.63
CA VAL A 74 -5.49 -1.57 -3.04
C VAL A 74 -6.53 -1.98 -4.08
N LEU A 75 -6.56 -3.27 -4.42
CA LEU A 75 -7.53 -3.89 -5.31
C LEU A 75 -8.51 -4.73 -4.50
N PRO A 76 -9.73 -4.25 -4.21
CA PRO A 76 -10.75 -5.02 -3.50
C PRO A 76 -11.10 -6.32 -4.24
N SER A 77 -11.60 -7.33 -3.53
CA SER A 77 -11.85 -8.64 -4.15
C SER A 77 -12.85 -8.59 -5.31
N TYR A 78 -13.83 -7.68 -5.25
CA TYR A 78 -14.85 -7.55 -6.29
C TYR A 78 -14.34 -6.91 -7.59
N THR A 79 -13.13 -6.34 -7.60
CA THR A 79 -12.51 -5.80 -8.82
C THR A 79 -11.69 -6.85 -9.57
N LEU A 80 -11.47 -8.02 -8.99
CA LEU A 80 -10.66 -9.09 -9.57
C LEU A 80 -11.56 -10.21 -10.08
N ASP A 81 -11.85 -10.17 -11.39
CA ASP A 81 -12.57 -11.25 -12.07
C ASP A 81 -11.60 -12.33 -12.58
N PHE A 82 -11.48 -13.41 -11.81
CA PHE A 82 -10.63 -14.56 -12.13
C PHE A 82 -11.16 -15.45 -13.26
N SER A 83 -12.38 -15.21 -13.75
CA SER A 83 -12.90 -15.89 -14.95
C SER A 83 -12.38 -15.28 -16.24
N SER A 84 -11.91 -14.03 -16.18
CA SER A 84 -11.22 -13.32 -17.26
C SER A 84 -9.70 -13.53 -17.19
N SER A 85 -8.97 -13.21 -18.25
CA SER A 85 -7.51 -13.10 -18.23
C SER A 85 -7.00 -11.75 -17.70
N ASP A 86 -7.87 -10.75 -17.64
CA ASP A 86 -7.47 -9.34 -17.55
C ASP A 86 -6.98 -8.95 -16.16
N TRP A 87 -7.42 -9.67 -15.12
CA TRP A 87 -7.02 -9.43 -13.74
C TRP A 87 -5.50 -9.44 -13.55
N LYS A 88 -4.76 -10.22 -14.35
CA LYS A 88 -3.29 -10.26 -14.30
C LYS A 88 -2.67 -8.93 -14.67
N GLY A 89 -3.17 -8.30 -15.73
CA GLY A 89 -2.74 -6.98 -16.17
C GLY A 89 -3.03 -5.93 -15.12
N THR A 90 -4.26 -5.93 -14.58
CA THR A 90 -4.66 -5.02 -13.50
C THR A 90 -3.78 -5.15 -12.26
N VAL A 91 -3.44 -6.37 -11.84
CA VAL A 91 -2.56 -6.60 -10.69
C VAL A 91 -1.15 -6.10 -10.96
N LEU A 92 -0.59 -6.35 -12.15
CA LEU A 92 0.75 -5.89 -12.50
C LEU A 92 0.82 -4.36 -12.62
N GLU A 93 -0.19 -3.74 -13.22
CA GLU A 93 -0.29 -2.28 -13.32
C GLU A 93 -0.35 -1.65 -11.92
N ALA A 94 -1.15 -2.21 -11.01
CA ALA A 94 -1.21 -1.73 -9.63
C ALA A 94 0.13 -1.87 -8.88
N VAL A 95 0.90 -2.92 -9.15
CA VAL A 95 2.24 -3.11 -8.59
C VAL A 95 3.22 -2.08 -9.14
N ASP A 96 3.24 -1.91 -10.46
CA ASP A 96 4.16 -1.01 -11.16
C ASP A 96 3.90 0.47 -10.83
N SER A 97 2.64 0.90 -10.83
CA SER A 97 2.26 2.28 -10.52
C SER A 97 2.53 2.64 -9.05
N SER A 98 2.40 1.66 -8.14
CA SER A 98 2.74 1.83 -6.72
C SER A 98 4.24 2.04 -6.53
N ALA A 99 5.10 1.31 -7.26
CA ALA A 99 6.54 1.49 -7.20
C ALA A 99 6.99 2.81 -7.84
N SER A 100 6.50 3.06 -9.06
CA SER A 100 6.92 4.18 -9.91
C SER A 100 6.80 5.55 -9.23
N THR A 101 5.83 5.71 -8.32
CA THR A 101 5.64 6.97 -7.58
C THR A 101 6.83 7.31 -6.69
N PHE A 102 7.39 6.32 -6.01
CA PHE A 102 8.56 6.50 -5.14
C PHE A 102 9.88 6.50 -5.93
N GLU A 103 9.95 5.71 -7.01
CA GLU A 103 11.12 5.70 -7.90
C GLU A 103 11.33 7.05 -8.60
N ARG A 104 10.24 7.69 -9.05
CA ARG A 104 10.31 9.07 -9.61
C ARG A 104 10.78 10.11 -8.59
N ALA A 105 10.59 9.83 -7.29
CA ALA A 105 11.13 10.65 -6.21
C ALA A 105 12.60 10.29 -5.88
N GLY A 106 13.27 9.48 -6.71
CA GLY A 106 14.67 9.10 -6.55
C GLY A 106 14.92 8.04 -5.48
N ARG A 107 13.88 7.31 -5.04
CA ARG A 107 14.02 6.31 -3.97
C ARG A 107 14.05 4.89 -4.54
N ALA A 108 14.95 4.05 -4.05
CA ALA A 108 14.91 2.61 -4.34
C ALA A 108 13.67 1.98 -3.68
N VAL A 109 12.91 1.14 -4.40
CA VAL A 109 11.63 0.60 -3.91
C VAL A 109 11.66 -0.92 -3.80
N GLU A 110 10.98 -1.42 -2.78
CA GLU A 110 10.67 -2.83 -2.59
C GLU A 110 9.16 -3.00 -2.47
N VAL A 111 8.55 -3.77 -3.37
CA VAL A 111 7.09 -3.99 -3.35
C VAL A 111 6.74 -5.33 -2.73
N VAL A 112 5.78 -5.32 -1.79
CA VAL A 112 5.18 -6.51 -1.19
C VAL A 112 3.68 -6.54 -1.48
N CYS A 113 3.22 -7.60 -2.14
CA CYS A 113 1.80 -7.86 -2.35
C CYS A 113 1.21 -8.51 -1.10
N HIS A 114 0.37 -7.79 -0.36
CA HIS A 114 -0.37 -8.35 0.76
C HIS A 114 -1.73 -8.89 0.26
N LEU A 115 -1.92 -10.20 0.31
CA LEU A 115 -3.18 -10.87 -0.02
C LEU A 115 -4.04 -11.04 1.24
N ASP A 116 -5.25 -10.49 1.24
CA ASP A 116 -6.23 -10.83 2.27
C ASP A 116 -6.68 -12.29 2.10
N LYS A 117 -6.13 -13.15 2.96
CA LYS A 117 -6.42 -14.59 2.97
C LYS A 117 -7.91 -14.91 2.99
N LYS A 118 -8.75 -14.09 3.65
CA LYS A 118 -10.18 -14.35 3.80
C LYS A 118 -11.03 -13.81 2.65
N ALA A 119 -10.44 -13.05 1.72
CA ALA A 119 -11.20 -12.31 0.73
C ALA A 119 -11.37 -13.03 -0.62
N PHE A 120 -10.74 -14.19 -0.77
CA PHE A 120 -10.79 -14.99 -2.01
C PHE A 120 -11.12 -16.45 -1.70
N ARG A 121 -11.69 -17.15 -2.70
CA ARG A 121 -11.77 -18.61 -2.69
C ARG A 121 -10.36 -19.17 -2.70
N SER A 122 -10.17 -20.38 -2.16
CA SER A 122 -8.84 -20.98 -2.07
C SER A 122 -8.15 -21.17 -3.43
N ALA A 123 -8.91 -21.48 -4.49
CA ALA A 123 -8.37 -21.63 -5.84
C ALA A 123 -7.87 -20.29 -6.41
N ASP A 124 -8.70 -19.24 -6.34
CA ASP A 124 -8.38 -17.89 -6.82
C ASP A 124 -7.18 -17.32 -6.07
N ARG A 125 -7.12 -17.52 -4.75
CA ARG A 125 -5.99 -17.12 -3.91
C ARG A 125 -4.69 -17.79 -4.35
N GLU A 126 -4.73 -19.09 -4.64
CA GLU A 126 -3.54 -19.82 -5.07
C GLU A 126 -3.09 -19.43 -6.48
N MET A 127 -4.06 -19.15 -7.37
CA MET A 127 -3.79 -18.63 -8.71
C MET A 127 -3.10 -17.26 -8.65
N LEU A 128 -3.64 -16.33 -7.83
CA LEU A 128 -3.07 -15.01 -7.62
C LEU A 128 -1.67 -15.08 -7.01
N ARG A 129 -1.49 -15.90 -5.98
CA ARG A 129 -0.19 -16.13 -5.33
C ARG A 129 0.84 -16.69 -6.32
N SER A 130 0.48 -17.75 -7.04
CA SER A 130 1.37 -18.40 -8.00
C SER A 130 1.77 -17.46 -9.12
N PHE A 131 0.82 -16.66 -9.61
CA PHE A 131 1.08 -15.63 -10.61
C PHE A 131 2.08 -14.60 -10.08
N LEU A 132 1.83 -13.98 -8.93
CA LEU A 132 2.73 -12.97 -8.34
C LEU A 132 4.15 -13.51 -8.13
N LEU A 133 4.28 -14.72 -7.59
CA LEU A 133 5.59 -15.37 -7.41
C LEU A 133 6.29 -15.62 -8.77
N SER A 134 5.55 -16.00 -9.81
CA SER A 134 6.11 -16.18 -11.16
C SER A 134 6.63 -14.88 -11.79
N GLN A 135 6.10 -13.73 -11.33
CA GLN A 135 6.53 -12.39 -11.75
C GLN A 135 7.66 -11.85 -10.86
N GLY A 136 8.14 -12.63 -9.89
CA GLY A 136 9.19 -12.22 -8.96
C GLY A 136 8.70 -11.34 -7.80
N CYS A 137 7.39 -11.15 -7.64
CA CYS A 137 6.83 -10.34 -6.55
C CYS A 137 6.92 -11.05 -5.19
N HIS A 138 7.09 -10.26 -4.13
CA HIS A 138 6.95 -10.76 -2.76
C HIS A 138 5.49 -10.82 -2.35
N VAL A 139 5.12 -11.91 -1.67
CA VAL A 139 3.73 -12.14 -1.27
C VAL A 139 3.65 -12.43 0.22
N ALA A 140 2.77 -11.71 0.91
CA ALA A 140 2.38 -11.96 2.29
C ALA A 140 0.87 -12.19 2.38
N MET A 141 0.43 -13.08 3.27
CA MET A 141 -1.00 -13.35 3.55
C MET A 141 -1.45 -12.88 4.94
N THR A 142 -0.49 -12.48 5.77
CA THR A 142 -0.75 -11.93 7.10
C THR A 142 0.09 -10.69 7.34
N PRO A 143 -0.34 -9.79 8.24
CA PRO A 143 0.50 -8.67 8.65
C PRO A 143 1.88 -9.10 9.17
N ALA A 144 1.95 -10.19 9.95
CA ALA A 144 3.23 -10.70 10.46
C ALA A 144 4.17 -11.21 9.36
N GLU A 145 3.63 -11.82 8.29
CA GLU A 145 4.42 -12.21 7.11
C GLU A 145 4.91 -10.99 6.34
N ALA A 146 4.04 -9.99 6.15
CA ALA A 146 4.42 -8.73 5.52
C ALA A 146 5.56 -8.10 6.32
N GLU A 147 5.37 -7.92 7.63
CA GLU A 147 6.37 -7.42 8.58
C GLU A 147 7.69 -8.20 8.53
N LYS A 148 7.65 -9.53 8.44
CA LYS A 148 8.87 -10.34 8.35
C LYS A 148 9.63 -10.06 7.04
N ILE A 149 8.91 -9.92 5.93
CA ILE A 149 9.51 -9.56 4.63
C ILE A 149 10.10 -8.15 4.70
N VAL A 150 9.40 -7.21 5.35
CA VAL A 150 9.91 -5.85 5.61
C VAL A 150 11.20 -5.90 6.42
N ARG A 151 11.17 -6.52 7.60
CA ARG A 151 12.28 -6.54 8.56
C ARG A 151 13.50 -7.28 8.01
N ALA A 152 13.30 -8.35 7.26
CA ALA A 152 14.40 -9.08 6.64
C ALA A 152 15.12 -8.28 5.54
N ARG A 153 14.54 -7.16 5.07
CA ARG A 153 15.03 -6.39 3.92
C ARG A 153 15.31 -4.93 4.22
N GLY A 154 14.74 -4.38 5.29
CA GLY A 154 14.98 -3.02 5.80
C GLY A 154 16.07 -2.91 6.87
N GLY A 155 16.86 -3.98 7.11
CA GLY A 155 17.97 -3.92 8.06
C GLY A 155 18.72 -5.23 8.27
N ALA A 156 19.90 -5.32 7.67
CA ALA A 156 21.07 -5.67 8.47
C ALA A 156 21.44 -4.40 9.24
N GLN A 157 21.23 -4.40 10.55
CA GLN A 157 22.02 -3.57 11.47
C GLN A 157 23.19 -4.42 11.96
#